data_AF-A0A7S0WDF1-F1
#
_entry.id   AF-A0A7S0WDF1-F1
#
_cell.length_a   1.000
_cell.length_b   1.000
_cell.length_c   1.000
_cell.angle_alpha   90.00
_cell.angle_beta   90.00
_cell.angle_gamma   90.00
#
_symmetry.space_group_name_H-M   'P 1'
#
loop_
_entity.id
_entity.type
_entity.pdbx_description
1 polymer ?
#
loop_
_entity_poly.entity_id
_entity_poly.type
_entity_poly.pdbx_seq_one_letter_code
_entity_poly.pdbx_strand_id
1 'polypeptide(L)'
;IDVTFRRLTMLRRSIIAGLSRAHTSNVTSSAHAMCRAYGAGFLNKDEVTERVVSVVKAFAKVDAAKVTPTSAFGADLGLDSLDTVEVVMAMEEEFAVEIPDGEADKIQSIPQAVEYLSSNPDAK
;
A
#
# COMPACT_ATOMS: atom_id res chain seq x y z
N ILE A 1 -21.25 12.35 17.77
CA ILE A 1 -20.48 11.37 16.98
C ILE A 1 -20.40 11.97 15.59
N ASP A 2 -19.45 12.89 15.41
CA ASP A 2 -18.99 13.36 14.11
C ASP A 2 -17.88 14.38 14.37
N VAL A 3 -16.64 14.04 13.98
CA VAL A 3 -15.50 14.97 13.99
C VAL A 3 -14.79 14.82 12.66
N THR A 4 -15.39 15.45 11.66
CA THR A 4 -14.75 16.28 10.65
C THR A 4 -13.24 16.54 10.89
N PHE A 5 -12.43 16.07 9.94
CA PHE A 5 -11.31 16.81 9.33
C PHE A 5 -9.93 16.83 9.99
N ARG A 6 -9.05 15.97 9.49
CA ARG A 6 -7.67 16.30 9.07
C ARG A 6 -7.42 15.56 7.75
N ARG A 7 -7.70 16.10 6.56
CA ARG A 7 -7.04 17.25 5.90
C ARG A 7 -5.55 17.00 5.63
N LEU A 8 -5.20 16.08 4.72
CA LEU A 8 -3.87 16.10 4.07
C LEU A 8 -3.73 15.32 2.74
N THR A 9 -4.48 15.61 1.67
CA THR A 9 -4.01 15.29 0.28
C THR A 9 -4.51 16.26 -0.81
N MET A 10 -4.96 17.48 -0.47
CA MET A 10 -5.28 18.52 -1.47
C MET A 10 -4.17 19.57 -1.58
N LEU A 11 -2.99 19.20 -2.09
CA LEU A 11 -2.04 20.18 -2.66
C LEU A 11 -1.03 19.58 -3.64
N ARG A 12 -1.48 19.22 -4.86
CA ARG A 12 -0.65 19.34 -6.05
C ARG A 12 -1.38 20.13 -7.14
N ARG A 13 -1.29 21.46 -6.97
CA ARG A 13 -1.08 22.48 -8.03
C ARG A 13 -0.33 21.89 -9.24
N SER A 14 -0.52 22.22 -10.52
CA SER A 14 -1.34 23.19 -11.23
C SER A 14 -1.19 22.88 -12.74
N ILE A 15 -2.25 23.08 -13.51
CA ILE A 15 -2.30 23.79 -14.81
C ILE A 15 -1.05 23.72 -15.71
N ILE A 16 -1.15 23.04 -16.86
CA ILE A 16 -0.64 23.54 -18.15
C ILE A 16 -1.62 23.13 -19.26
N ALA A 17 -2.17 24.14 -19.94
CA ALA A 17 -2.93 24.05 -21.18
C ALA A 17 -1.99 23.78 -22.38
N GLY A 18 -2.46 23.03 -23.38
CA GLY A 18 -1.66 22.78 -24.59
C GLY A 18 -2.42 22.05 -25.70
N LEU A 19 -3.27 22.79 -26.40
CA LEU A 19 -3.92 22.43 -27.65
C LEU A 19 -2.88 22.24 -28.78
N SER A 20 -2.80 21.07 -29.41
CA SER A 20 -2.32 20.96 -30.81
C SER A 20 -2.69 19.64 -31.50
N ARG A 21 -3.66 19.80 -32.41
CA ARG A 21 -3.77 19.31 -33.79
C ARG A 21 -3.21 17.95 -34.18
N ALA A 22 -4.15 17.15 -34.71
CA ALA A 22 -3.98 15.89 -35.42
C ALA A 22 -2.97 15.91 -36.57
N HIS A 23 -2.28 14.78 -36.75
CA HIS A 23 -1.81 14.29 -38.04
C HIS A 23 -2.09 12.78 -38.12
N THR A 24 -2.83 12.38 -39.15
CA THR A 24 -3.10 10.99 -39.52
C THR A 24 -1.84 10.35 -40.09
N SER A 25 -1.52 9.13 -39.67
CA SER A 25 -0.70 8.21 -40.44
C SER A 25 -1.15 6.77 -40.17
N ASN A 26 -1.53 6.10 -41.25
CA ASN A 26 -1.86 4.67 -41.27
C ASN A 26 -0.58 3.85 -41.03
N VAL A 27 -0.64 2.90 -40.11
CA VAL A 27 0.26 1.73 -40.08
C VAL A 27 -0.58 0.47 -40.03
N THR A 28 -0.76 -0.16 -41.18
CA THR A 28 -1.16 -1.56 -41.31
C THR A 28 0.10 -2.41 -41.18
N SER A 29 0.18 -3.31 -40.19
CA SER A 29 0.52 -4.72 -40.42
C SER A 29 0.72 -5.54 -39.15
N SER A 30 0.00 -6.67 -39.16
CA SER A 30 0.34 -8.01 -38.68
C SER A 30 0.85 -8.23 -37.24
N ALA A 31 -0.08 -8.74 -36.43
CA ALA A 31 0.05 -10.02 -35.72
C ALA A 31 1.48 -10.50 -35.40
N HIS A 32 1.90 -10.30 -34.15
CA HIS A 32 2.40 -11.38 -33.30
C HIS A 32 1.93 -11.08 -31.88
N ALA A 33 0.97 -11.87 -31.40
CA ALA A 33 0.57 -11.89 -30.01
C ALA A 33 1.79 -12.32 -29.18
N MET A 34 2.50 -11.35 -28.61
CA MET A 34 3.44 -11.63 -27.54
C MET A 34 2.60 -11.98 -26.31
N CYS A 35 2.52 -13.27 -26.00
CA CYS A 35 2.14 -13.75 -24.68
C CYS A 35 3.03 -13.02 -23.68
N ARG A 36 2.48 -11.96 -23.05
CA ARG A 36 3.09 -11.37 -21.87
C ARG A 36 3.01 -12.45 -20.80
N ALA A 37 4.13 -13.13 -20.57
CA ALA A 37 4.33 -13.87 -19.34
C ALA A 37 4.11 -12.86 -18.21
N TYR A 38 2.94 -12.92 -17.58
CA TYR A 38 2.78 -12.35 -16.25
C TYR A 38 3.65 -13.23 -15.37
N GLY A 39 4.93 -12.84 -15.25
CA GLY A 39 5.76 -13.34 -14.18
C GLY A 39 4.97 -13.14 -12.91
N ALA A 40 4.69 -14.24 -12.21
CA ALA A 40 4.22 -14.19 -10.85
C ALA A 40 5.27 -13.38 -10.07
N GLY A 41 5.03 -12.08 -9.93
CA GLY A 41 5.91 -11.16 -9.23
C GLY A 41 5.76 -11.47 -7.76
N PHE A 42 6.55 -12.43 -7.28
CA PHE A 42 6.64 -12.65 -5.85
C PHE A 42 7.35 -11.42 -5.27
N LEU A 43 6.67 -10.68 -4.41
CA LEU A 43 7.31 -9.60 -3.68
C LEU A 43 8.37 -10.17 -2.75
N ASN A 44 9.53 -9.52 -2.69
CA ASN A 44 10.58 -9.91 -1.77
C ASN A 44 10.08 -9.64 -0.34
N LYS A 45 10.06 -10.67 0.52
CA LYS A 45 9.60 -10.53 1.91
C LYS A 45 10.37 -9.45 2.67
N ASP A 46 11.65 -9.29 2.37
CA ASP A 46 12.50 -8.27 2.97
C ASP A 46 12.04 -6.85 2.59
N GLU A 47 11.75 -6.61 1.30
CA GLU A 47 11.25 -5.31 0.81
C GLU A 47 9.88 -4.97 1.40
N VAL A 48 8.98 -5.97 1.47
CA VAL A 48 7.67 -5.80 2.11
C VAL A 48 7.84 -5.47 3.59
N THR A 49 8.74 -6.16 4.29
CA THR A 49 9.02 -5.91 5.71
C THR A 49 9.52 -4.49 5.93
N GLU A 50 10.48 -4.02 5.13
CA GLU A 50 11.02 -2.67 5.24
C GLU A 50 9.94 -1.60 5.02
N ARG A 51 9.10 -1.77 4.01
CA ARG A 51 8.00 -0.85 3.70
C ARG A 51 6.93 -0.86 4.78
N VAL A 52 6.51 -2.03 5.26
CA VAL A 52 5.56 -2.16 6.38
C VAL A 52 6.11 -1.48 7.63
N VAL A 53 7.37 -1.72 7.98
CA VAL A 53 8.03 -1.06 9.12
C VAL A 53 8.07 0.47 8.92
N SER A 54 8.32 0.94 7.70
CA SER A 54 8.30 2.38 7.38
C SER A 54 6.92 3.01 7.59
N VAL A 55 5.85 2.35 7.15
CA VAL A 55 4.46 2.81 7.36
C VAL A 55 4.14 2.90 8.86
N VAL A 56 4.48 1.85 9.62
CA VAL A 56 4.22 1.82 11.07
C VAL A 56 5.03 2.89 11.81
N LYS A 57 6.28 3.16 11.40
CA LYS A 57 7.10 4.24 11.96
C LYS A 57 6.58 5.65 11.64
N ALA A 58 5.87 5.81 10.52
CA ALA A 58 5.25 7.09 10.14
C ALA A 58 4.01 7.42 11.00
N PHE A 59 3.49 6.44 11.73
CA PHE A 59 2.32 6.60 12.57
C PHE A 59 2.66 7.38 13.85
N ALA A 60 2.05 8.55 14.05
CA ALA A 60 2.41 9.47 15.15
C ALA A 60 2.20 8.91 16.57
N LYS A 61 1.39 7.86 16.70
CA LYS A 61 1.12 7.17 17.98
C LYS A 61 2.19 6.13 18.34
N VAL A 62 3.07 5.78 17.39
CA VAL A 62 4.11 4.76 17.56
C VAL A 62 5.48 5.40 17.69
N ASP A 63 6.29 4.91 18.63
CA ASP A 63 7.70 5.27 18.73
C ASP A 63 8.52 4.46 17.73
N ALA A 64 9.11 5.13 16.73
CA ALA A 64 9.89 4.49 15.69
C ALA A 64 11.09 3.68 16.22
N ALA A 65 11.58 3.97 17.42
CA ALA A 65 12.66 3.22 18.05
C ALA A 65 12.20 1.85 18.60
N LYS A 66 10.90 1.69 18.87
CA LYS A 66 10.31 0.44 19.39
C LYS A 66 9.80 -0.49 18.30
N VAL A 67 9.68 0.00 17.05
CA VAL A 67 9.18 -0.80 15.93
C VAL A 67 10.26 -1.80 15.51
N THR A 68 9.96 -3.08 15.72
CA THR A 68 10.76 -4.20 15.22
C THR A 68 9.97 -4.98 14.17
N PRO A 69 10.64 -5.68 13.22
CA PRO A 69 9.94 -6.49 12.22
C PRO A 69 9.14 -7.65 12.80
N THR A 70 9.30 -7.94 14.09
CA THR A 70 8.59 -9.00 14.83
C THR A 70 7.57 -8.46 15.83
N SER A 71 7.35 -7.13 15.87
CA SER A 71 6.48 -6.51 16.86
C SER A 71 4.99 -6.78 16.59
N ALA A 72 4.23 -6.96 17.67
CA ALA A 72 2.78 -6.97 17.68
C ALA A 72 2.21 -5.56 17.89
N PHE A 73 1.14 -5.21 17.16
CA PHE A 73 0.55 -3.87 17.19
C PHE A 73 0.01 -3.52 18.58
N GLY A 74 -0.74 -4.44 19.18
CA GLY A 74 -1.29 -4.23 20.53
C GLY A 74 -0.26 -4.42 21.65
N ALA A 75 0.46 -5.55 21.65
CA ALA A 75 1.30 -5.93 22.79
C ALA A 75 2.61 -5.13 22.90
N ASP A 76 3.26 -4.80 21.78
CA ASP A 76 4.57 -4.12 21.79
C ASP A 76 4.46 -2.62 21.53
N LEU A 77 3.60 -2.25 20.57
CA LEU A 77 3.42 -0.85 20.17
C LEU A 77 2.31 -0.13 20.94
N GLY A 78 1.48 -0.88 21.68
CA GLY A 78 0.41 -0.31 22.50
C GLY A 78 -0.72 0.31 21.69
N LEU A 79 -0.90 -0.11 20.43
CA LEU A 79 -2.00 0.34 19.58
C LEU A 79 -3.31 -0.27 20.07
N ASP A 80 -4.37 0.54 20.07
CA ASP A 80 -5.70 0.02 20.31
C ASP A 80 -6.27 -0.66 19.04
N SER A 81 -7.43 -1.29 19.18
CA SER A 81 -8.07 -1.98 18.06
C SER A 81 -8.49 -1.02 16.93
N LEU A 82 -8.74 0.26 17.24
CA LEU A 82 -9.11 1.27 16.24
C LEU A 82 -7.88 1.74 15.45
N ASP A 83 -6.77 1.95 16.16
CA ASP A 83 -5.48 2.31 15.61
C ASP A 83 -4.92 1.22 14.70
N THR A 84 -5.18 -0.05 15.05
CA THR A 84 -4.80 -1.19 14.20
C THR A 84 -5.50 -1.11 12.84
N VAL A 85 -6.78 -0.74 12.80
CA VAL A 85 -7.53 -0.54 11.54
C VAL A 85 -6.94 0.63 10.74
N GLU A 86 -6.60 1.75 11.38
CA GLU A 86 -5.98 2.88 10.68
C GLU A 86 -4.62 2.52 10.07
N VAL A 87 -3.80 1.73 10.77
CA VAL A 87 -2.51 1.24 10.26
C VAL A 87 -2.71 0.30 9.08
N VAL A 88 -3.68 -0.62 9.14
CA VAL A 88 -3.99 -1.54 8.02
C VAL A 88 -4.44 -0.76 6.78
N MET A 89 -5.30 0.26 6.94
CA MET A 89 -5.70 1.14 5.83
C MET A 89 -4.51 1.88 5.19
N ALA A 90 -3.53 2.30 6.00
CA ALA A 90 -2.30 2.91 5.47
C ALA A 90 -1.45 1.90 4.68
N MET A 91 -1.44 0.63 5.08
CA MET A 91 -0.77 -0.43 4.30
C MET A 91 -1.51 -0.74 3.00
N GLU A 92 -2.84 -0.77 3.00
CA GLU A 92 -3.67 -0.91 1.79
C GLU A 92 -3.34 0.17 0.75
N GLU A 93 -3.25 1.43 1.18
CA GLU A 93 -2.89 2.55 0.31
C GLU A 93 -1.44 2.45 -0.21
N GLU A 94 -0.50 2.05 0.64
CA GLU A 94 0.92 1.92 0.29
C GLU A 94 1.18 0.81 -0.75
N PHE A 95 0.52 -0.34 -0.60
CA PHE A 95 0.70 -1.49 -1.50
C PHE A 95 -0.36 -1.56 -2.60
N ALA A 96 -1.32 -0.62 -2.62
CA ALA A 96 -2.45 -0.57 -3.53
C ALA A 96 -3.26 -1.88 -3.57
N VAL A 97 -3.53 -2.45 -2.39
CA VAL A 97 -4.30 -3.69 -2.19
C VAL A 97 -5.58 -3.42 -1.40
N GLU A 98 -6.58 -4.30 -1.53
CA GLU A 98 -7.74 -4.33 -0.64
C GLU A 98 -7.57 -5.49 0.36
N ILE A 99 -7.60 -5.18 1.65
CA ILE A 99 -7.63 -6.19 2.72
C ILE A 99 -9.06 -6.19 3.28
N PRO A 100 -9.81 -7.30 3.14
CA PRO A 100 -11.16 -7.35 3.71
C PRO A 100 -11.10 -7.34 5.24
N ASP A 101 -12.10 -6.73 5.88
CA ASP A 101 -12.17 -6.59 7.35
C ASP A 101 -11.89 -7.90 8.11
N GLY A 102 -12.41 -9.02 7.61
CA GLY A 102 -12.23 -10.33 8.24
C GLY A 102 -10.79 -10.86 8.20
N GLU A 103 -9.96 -10.39 7.27
CA GLU A 103 -8.51 -10.65 7.26
C GLU A 103 -7.75 -9.57 8.04
N ALA A 104 -8.17 -8.31 7.97
CA ALA A 104 -7.61 -7.21 8.75
C ALA A 104 -7.64 -7.50 10.27
N ASP A 105 -8.74 -8.05 10.78
CA ASP A 105 -8.89 -8.45 12.19
C ASP A 105 -7.89 -9.54 12.64
N LYS A 106 -7.38 -10.34 11.70
CA LYS A 106 -6.38 -11.39 11.97
C LYS A 106 -4.95 -10.84 11.95
N ILE A 107 -4.73 -9.68 11.34
CA ILE A 107 -3.43 -9.02 11.23
C ILE A 107 -3.17 -8.23 12.52
N GLN A 108 -2.56 -8.90 13.51
CA GLN A 108 -2.27 -8.32 14.83
C GLN A 108 -0.79 -7.99 15.02
N SER A 109 0.04 -8.32 14.04
CA SER A 109 1.49 -8.14 14.10
C SER A 109 2.10 -7.85 12.72
N ILE A 110 3.26 -7.19 12.72
CA ILE A 110 4.04 -6.90 11.52
C ILE A 110 4.33 -8.16 10.68
N PRO A 111 4.81 -9.29 11.24
CA PRO A 111 5.09 -10.48 10.45
C PRO A 111 3.85 -11.04 9.75
N GLN A 112 2.68 -10.95 10.38
CA GLN A 112 1.41 -11.38 9.74
C GLN A 112 1.04 -10.47 8.57
N ALA A 113 1.20 -9.16 8.72
CA ALA A 113 0.97 -8.21 7.64
C ALA A 113 1.91 -8.48 6.44
N VAL A 114 3.20 -8.71 6.72
CA VAL A 114 4.19 -9.05 5.69
C VAL A 114 3.85 -10.37 4.99
N GLU A 115 3.45 -11.39 5.75
CA GLU A 115 3.06 -12.68 5.18
C GLU A 115 1.83 -12.56 4.28
N TYR A 116 0.83 -11.77 4.70
CA TYR A 116 -0.33 -11.47 3.89
C TYR A 116 0.06 -10.74 2.60
N LEU A 117 0.82 -9.63 2.71
CA LEU A 117 1.20 -8.81 1.57
C LEU A 117 2.13 -9.54 0.58
N SER A 118 3.10 -10.31 1.07
CA SER A 118 3.99 -11.10 0.21
C SER A 118 3.29 -12.24 -0.53
N SER A 119 2.16 -12.71 0.00
CA SER A 119 1.33 -13.74 -0.65
C SER A 119 0.35 -13.16 -1.68
N ASN A 120 0.14 -11.84 -1.68
CA ASN A 120 -0.77 -11.17 -2.60
C ASN A 120 -0.04 -10.79 -3.90
N PRO A 121 -0.43 -11.36 -5.06
CA PRO A 121 0.23 -11.08 -6.34
C PRO A 121 -0.04 -9.67 -6.89
N ASP A 122 -1.05 -8.97 -6.34
CA ASP A 122 -1.45 -7.63 -6.75
C ASP A 122 -0.74 -6.51 -5.95
N ALA A 123 -0.04 -6.87 -4.87
CA ALA A 123 0.72 -5.92 -4.07
C ALA A 123 1.90 -5.37 -4.88
N LYS A 124 2.05 -4.04 -4.90
CA LYS A 124 3.07 -3.31 -5.67
C LYS A 124 4.11 -2.63 -4.80
#